data_AF-A0A351GG43-F1
#
_entry.id   AF-A0A351GG43-F1
#
_cell.length_a   1.000
_cell.length_b   1.000
_cell.length_c   1.000
_cell.angle_alpha   90.00
_cell.angle_beta   90.00
_cell.angle_gamma   90.00
#
_symmetry.space_group_name_H-M   'P 1'
#
loop_
_entity.id
_entity.type
_entity.pdbx_description
1 polymer ?
#
loop_
_entity_poly.entity_id
_entity_poly.type
_entity_poly.pdbx_seq_one_letter_code
_entity_poly.pdbx_strand_id
1 'polypeptide(L)'
;LLMLIVCQTAIAQSKTAEEVAAKHVERLNNIVQLTAEQQVQVKTIVLASTKEIKHLKENGQSTPEERRAIKEAERQKIKELLSDEQKAKLRENHLHHNLEGHDTSKVHKRADHQKSEANKNYLYEKRAAFEKKLSAPEKEAIDKARMILPTQLKGKEAHEALSEEQKAVRKEHRKKIHALLKPIVKEHKKELEEIRANLPERPKS
;
A
#
# COMPACT_ATOMS: atom_id res chain seq x y z
N LEU A 1 35.96 3.11 -0.90
CA LEU A 1 35.67 2.84 -2.32
C LEU A 1 34.94 1.51 -2.58
N LEU A 2 35.08 0.48 -1.74
CA LEU A 2 34.42 -0.83 -1.93
C LEU A 2 32.92 -0.89 -1.56
N MET A 3 32.35 0.11 -0.88
CA MET A 3 30.91 0.17 -0.54
C MET A 3 30.04 0.90 -1.58
N LEU A 4 30.64 1.55 -2.58
CA LEU A 4 29.91 2.21 -3.68
C LEU A 4 29.63 1.27 -4.86
N ILE A 5 30.25 0.10 -4.89
CA ILE A 5 30.06 -0.92 -5.94
C ILE A 5 28.86 -1.83 -5.61
N VAL A 6 28.44 -1.91 -4.34
CA VAL A 6 27.30 -2.76 -3.92
C VAL A 6 25.94 -2.08 -4.13
N CYS A 7 25.90 -0.76 -4.35
CA CYS A 7 24.66 -0.03 -4.68
C CYS A 7 24.38 0.09 -6.18
N GLN A 8 25.24 -0.44 -7.05
CA GLN A 8 25.01 -0.47 -8.50
C GLN A 8 24.64 -1.85 -9.05
N THR A 9 24.58 -2.90 -8.23
CA THR A 9 24.15 -4.25 -8.66
C THR A 9 22.69 -4.56 -8.36
N ALA A 10 21.92 -3.58 -7.85
CA ALA A 10 20.49 -3.48 -8.16
C ALA A 10 20.30 -2.97 -9.60
N ILE A 11 21.10 -3.47 -10.55
CA ILE A 11 20.69 -3.57 -11.94
C ILE A 11 19.43 -4.42 -11.86
N ALA A 12 18.30 -3.74 -12.02
CA ALA A 12 17.01 -4.35 -12.22
C ALA A 12 17.20 -5.65 -13.00
N GLN A 13 16.68 -6.76 -12.49
CA GLN A 13 16.38 -7.92 -13.33
C GLN A 13 15.27 -7.51 -14.31
N SER A 14 15.58 -6.57 -15.21
CA SER A 14 14.73 -6.19 -16.30
C SER A 14 14.78 -7.36 -17.25
N LYS A 15 13.73 -8.18 -17.21
CA LYS A 15 13.55 -9.30 -18.13
C LYS A 15 13.86 -8.84 -19.55
N THR A 16 14.62 -9.62 -20.29
CA THR A 16 14.92 -9.30 -21.69
C THR A 16 13.61 -9.26 -22.50
N ALA A 17 13.62 -8.57 -23.65
CA ALA A 17 12.43 -8.55 -24.52
C ALA A 17 12.00 -9.96 -24.94
N GLU A 18 12.96 -10.88 -25.06
CA GLU A 18 12.73 -12.29 -25.37
C GLU A 18 12.08 -13.05 -24.22
N GLU A 19 12.54 -12.86 -22.98
CA GLU A 19 11.91 -13.45 -21.79
C GLU A 19 10.47 -12.94 -21.59
N VAL A 20 10.24 -11.64 -21.88
CA VAL A 20 8.89 -11.05 -21.83
C VAL A 20 7.99 -11.70 -22.88
N ALA A 21 8.46 -11.84 -24.12
CA ALA A 21 7.71 -12.47 -25.19
C ALA A 21 7.41 -13.95 -24.89
N ALA A 22 8.40 -14.71 -24.42
CA ALA A 22 8.23 -16.11 -24.05
C ALA A 22 7.18 -16.30 -22.94
N LYS A 23 7.25 -15.51 -21.87
CA LYS A 23 6.25 -15.55 -20.79
C LYS A 23 4.85 -15.13 -21.24
N HIS A 24 4.75 -14.21 -22.21
CA HIS A 24 3.46 -13.83 -22.75
C HIS A 24 2.83 -14.99 -23.53
N VAL A 25 3.61 -15.64 -24.39
CA VAL A 25 3.16 -16.82 -25.16
C VAL A 25 2.74 -17.94 -24.22
N GLU A 26 3.55 -18.25 -23.21
CA GLU A 26 3.25 -19.27 -22.20
C GLU A 26 1.90 -19.02 -21.51
N ARG A 27 1.68 -17.79 -21.02
CA ARG A 27 0.42 -17.42 -20.35
C ARG A 27 -0.78 -17.53 -21.28
N LEU A 28 -0.66 -17.02 -22.50
CA LEU A 28 -1.75 -17.06 -23.47
C LEU A 28 -2.05 -18.51 -23.88
N ASN A 29 -1.02 -19.32 -24.10
CA ASN A 29 -1.15 -20.73 -24.41
C ASN A 29 -1.86 -21.52 -23.29
N ASN A 30 -1.57 -21.22 -22.03
CA ASN A 30 -2.24 -21.85 -20.88
C ASN A 30 -3.74 -21.55 -20.83
N ILE A 31 -4.21 -20.47 -21.46
CA ILE A 31 -5.63 -20.07 -21.48
C ILE A 31 -6.35 -20.65 -22.71
N VAL A 32 -5.78 -20.47 -23.90
CA VAL A 32 -6.48 -20.76 -25.17
C VAL A 32 -5.90 -21.90 -25.99
N GLN A 33 -4.80 -22.51 -25.55
CA GLN A 33 -4.09 -23.58 -26.27
C GLN A 33 -3.78 -23.15 -27.72
N LEU A 34 -2.74 -22.33 -27.86
CA LEU A 34 -2.30 -21.82 -29.16
C LEU A 34 -1.65 -22.93 -29.99
N THR A 35 -1.88 -22.91 -31.30
CA THR A 35 -1.12 -23.75 -32.24
C THR A 35 0.35 -23.33 -32.30
N ALA A 36 1.23 -24.21 -32.78
CA ALA A 36 2.66 -23.89 -32.93
C ALA A 36 2.90 -22.63 -33.78
N GLU A 37 2.15 -22.48 -34.88
CA GLU A 37 2.21 -21.30 -35.74
C GLU A 37 1.74 -20.02 -35.02
N GLN A 38 0.62 -20.10 -34.29
CA GLN A 38 0.12 -18.98 -33.50
C GLN A 38 1.13 -18.56 -32.41
N GLN A 39 1.80 -19.52 -31.75
CA GLN A 39 2.81 -19.22 -30.74
C GLN A 39 3.99 -18.42 -31.32
N VAL A 40 4.47 -18.77 -32.52
CA VAL A 40 5.54 -18.04 -33.21
C VAL A 40 5.10 -16.62 -33.58
N GLN A 41 3.89 -16.48 -34.11
CA GLN A 41 3.34 -15.17 -34.50
C GLN A 41 3.11 -14.26 -33.28
N VAL A 42 2.52 -14.79 -32.20
CA VAL A 42 2.35 -14.07 -30.93
C VAL A 42 3.71 -13.65 -30.35
N LYS A 43 4.71 -14.54 -30.34
CA LYS A 43 6.06 -14.21 -29.87
C LYS A 43 6.64 -13.03 -30.64
N THR A 44 6.45 -13.03 -31.96
CA THR A 44 6.95 -11.98 -32.86
C THR A 44 6.28 -10.63 -32.57
N ILE A 45 4.96 -10.62 -32.42
CA ILE A 45 4.19 -9.41 -32.10
C ILE A 45 4.63 -8.81 -30.76
N VAL A 46 4.72 -9.64 -29.71
CA VAL A 46 5.08 -9.18 -28.35
C VAL A 46 6.54 -8.72 -28.27
N LEU A 47 7.44 -9.37 -29.02
CA LEU A 47 8.83 -8.99 -29.08
C LEU A 47 9.00 -7.62 -29.78
N ALA A 48 8.28 -7.38 -30.87
CA ALA A 48 8.30 -6.11 -31.60
C ALA A 48 7.84 -4.94 -30.70
N SER A 49 6.66 -5.06 -30.08
CA SER A 49 6.12 -4.02 -29.20
C SER A 49 6.99 -3.78 -27.96
N THR A 50 7.61 -4.82 -27.42
CA THR A 50 8.49 -4.70 -26.25
C THR A 50 9.80 -3.99 -26.61
N LYS A 51 10.36 -4.27 -27.79
CA LYS A 51 11.51 -3.54 -28.33
C LYS A 51 11.18 -2.07 -28.59
N GLU A 52 10.02 -1.79 -29.18
CA GLU A 52 9.55 -0.42 -29.45
C GLU A 52 9.42 0.39 -28.15
N ILE A 53 8.78 -0.17 -27.12
CA ILE A 53 8.67 0.49 -25.81
C ILE A 53 10.04 0.68 -25.17
N LYS A 54 10.95 -0.28 -25.30
CA LYS A 54 12.30 -0.17 -24.75
C LYS A 54 13.09 0.95 -25.44
N HIS A 55 13.04 1.01 -26.77
CA HIS A 55 13.66 2.07 -27.56
C HIS A 55 13.12 3.47 -27.20
N LEU A 56 11.79 3.62 -27.07
CA LEU A 56 11.19 4.88 -26.62
C LEU A 56 11.65 5.30 -25.22
N LYS A 57 11.86 4.34 -24.32
CA LYS A 57 12.37 4.62 -22.96
C LYS A 57 13.83 5.05 -22.98
N GLU A 58 14.66 4.37 -23.77
CA GLU A 58 16.08 4.69 -23.93
C GLU A 58 16.29 6.07 -24.55
N ASN A 59 15.41 6.47 -25.47
CA ASN A 59 15.44 7.79 -26.10
C ASN A 59 14.74 8.90 -25.28
N GLY A 60 14.25 8.60 -24.07
CA GLY A 60 13.56 9.57 -23.22
C GLY A 60 12.19 10.04 -23.75
N GLN A 61 11.69 9.44 -24.82
CA GLN A 61 10.44 9.80 -25.50
C GLN A 61 9.24 9.01 -24.98
N SER A 62 9.39 8.15 -23.98
CA SER A 62 8.31 7.25 -23.56
C SER A 62 7.27 7.94 -22.66
N THR A 63 6.16 8.39 -23.25
CA THR A 63 4.98 8.83 -22.48
C THR A 63 4.13 7.63 -22.04
N PRO A 64 3.33 7.75 -20.96
CA PRO A 64 2.35 6.73 -20.58
C PRO A 64 1.32 6.43 -21.67
N GLU A 65 0.94 7.43 -22.47
CA GLU A 65 -0.09 7.32 -23.51
C GLU A 65 0.41 6.53 -24.72
N GLU A 66 1.62 6.82 -25.22
CA GLU A 66 2.24 6.05 -26.31
C GLU A 66 2.43 4.58 -25.93
N ARG A 67 2.88 4.31 -24.69
CA ARG A 67 3.00 2.93 -24.20
C ARG A 67 1.66 2.21 -24.18
N ARG A 68 0.57 2.91 -23.85
CA ARG A 68 -0.79 2.33 -23.88
C ARG A 68 -1.21 2.01 -25.30
N ALA A 69 -1.00 2.95 -26.24
CA ALA A 69 -1.32 2.76 -27.65
C ALA A 69 -0.57 1.56 -28.25
N ILE A 70 0.74 1.43 -27.99
CA ILE A 70 1.54 0.28 -28.46
C ILE A 70 1.00 -1.04 -27.88
N LYS A 71 0.67 -1.07 -26.58
CA LYS A 71 0.13 -2.27 -25.95
C LYS A 71 -1.30 -2.59 -26.40
N GLU A 72 -2.07 -1.60 -26.82
CA GLU A 72 -3.40 -1.81 -27.36
C GLU A 72 -3.35 -2.37 -28.78
N ALA A 73 -2.48 -1.83 -29.62
CA ALA A 73 -2.19 -2.37 -30.95
C ALA A 73 -1.63 -3.81 -30.88
N GLU A 74 -0.73 -4.10 -29.93
CA GLU A 74 -0.26 -5.47 -29.66
C GLU A 74 -1.43 -6.43 -29.37
N ARG A 75 -2.34 -6.04 -28.47
CA ARG A 75 -3.50 -6.86 -28.10
C ARG A 75 -4.45 -7.08 -29.27
N GLN A 76 -4.68 -6.07 -30.11
CA GLN A 76 -5.53 -6.20 -31.30
C GLN A 76 -4.92 -7.18 -32.30
N LYS A 77 -3.64 -7.03 -32.64
CA LYS A 77 -2.92 -7.95 -33.54
C LYS A 77 -2.95 -9.39 -33.03
N ILE A 78 -2.74 -9.61 -31.73
CA ILE A 78 -2.84 -10.96 -31.15
C ILE A 78 -4.27 -11.50 -31.29
N LYS A 79 -5.30 -10.68 -31.02
CA LYS A 79 -6.71 -11.10 -31.09
C LYS A 79 -7.13 -11.49 -32.51
N GLU A 80 -6.56 -10.87 -33.54
CA GLU A 80 -6.80 -11.21 -34.94
C GLU A 80 -6.27 -12.60 -35.31
N LEU A 81 -5.21 -13.09 -34.63
CA LEU A 81 -4.65 -14.43 -34.85
C LEU A 81 -5.48 -15.57 -34.25
N LEU A 82 -6.40 -15.24 -33.33
CA LEU A 82 -7.15 -16.23 -32.57
C LEU A 82 -8.46 -16.61 -33.28
N SER A 83 -8.84 -17.88 -33.18
CA SER A 83 -10.16 -18.34 -33.60
C SER A 83 -11.24 -17.75 -32.69
N ASP A 84 -12.50 -17.79 -33.13
CA ASP A 84 -13.61 -17.28 -32.32
C ASP A 84 -13.83 -18.09 -31.04
N GLU A 85 -13.55 -19.41 -31.08
CA GLU A 85 -13.53 -20.27 -29.89
C GLU A 85 -12.43 -19.85 -28.90
N GLN A 86 -11.22 -19.56 -29.38
CA GLN A 86 -10.12 -19.07 -28.54
C GLN A 86 -10.44 -17.68 -27.96
N LYS A 87 -11.07 -16.79 -28.75
CA LYS A 87 -11.56 -15.49 -28.26
C LYS A 87 -12.63 -15.65 -27.18
N ALA A 88 -13.51 -16.64 -27.29
CA ALA A 88 -14.53 -16.93 -26.27
C ALA A 88 -13.88 -17.38 -24.96
N LYS A 89 -12.94 -18.34 -25.01
CA LYS A 89 -12.16 -18.78 -23.84
C LYS A 89 -11.41 -17.64 -23.16
N LEU A 90 -10.85 -16.70 -23.92
CA LEU A 90 -10.23 -15.50 -23.37
C LEU A 90 -11.22 -14.59 -22.63
N ARG A 91 -12.44 -14.41 -23.17
CA ARG A 91 -13.48 -13.60 -22.52
C ARG A 91 -13.94 -14.26 -21.22
N GLU A 92 -14.15 -15.57 -21.23
CA GLU A 92 -14.50 -16.35 -20.04
C GLU A 92 -13.41 -16.29 -18.98
N ASN A 93 -12.15 -16.48 -19.35
CA ASN A 93 -11.03 -16.34 -18.43
C ASN A 93 -10.92 -14.92 -17.85
N HIS A 94 -11.17 -13.88 -18.67
CA HIS A 94 -11.19 -12.51 -18.17
C HIS A 94 -12.34 -12.26 -17.18
N LEU A 95 -13.54 -12.79 -17.46
CA LEU A 95 -14.68 -12.72 -16.55
C LEU A 95 -14.39 -13.48 -15.25
N HIS A 96 -13.83 -14.68 -15.33
CA HIS A 96 -13.43 -15.47 -14.17
C HIS A 96 -12.40 -14.73 -13.32
N HIS A 97 -11.38 -14.11 -13.94
CA HIS A 97 -10.40 -13.29 -13.22
C HIS A 97 -10.98 -11.98 -12.68
N ASN A 98 -12.02 -11.40 -13.28
CA ASN A 98 -12.68 -10.22 -12.72
C ASN A 98 -13.59 -10.60 -11.55
N LEU A 99 -14.20 -11.79 -11.59
CA LEU A 99 -15.06 -12.32 -10.53
C LEU A 99 -14.24 -12.88 -9.36
N GLU A 100 -13.17 -13.63 -9.61
CA GLU A 100 -12.22 -14.12 -8.59
C GLU A 100 -11.20 -13.06 -8.15
N GLY A 101 -10.87 -12.12 -9.04
CA GLY A 101 -9.97 -10.99 -8.76
C GLY A 101 -10.65 -9.81 -8.04
N HIS A 102 -11.93 -9.96 -7.68
CA HIS A 102 -12.46 -9.33 -6.48
C HIS A 102 -11.76 -9.94 -5.26
N ASP A 103 -10.48 -9.62 -5.12
CA ASP A 103 -9.74 -9.71 -3.89
C ASP A 103 -10.49 -8.84 -2.88
N THR A 104 -11.43 -9.45 -2.16
CA THR A 104 -12.22 -8.83 -1.11
C THR A 104 -11.28 -8.14 -0.12
N SER A 105 -10.02 -8.59 0.00
CA SER A 105 -9.01 -7.90 0.81
C SER A 105 -8.77 -6.44 0.39
N LYS A 106 -8.86 -6.06 -0.90
CA LYS A 106 -8.70 -4.66 -1.33
C LYS A 106 -9.94 -3.81 -1.04
N VAL A 107 -11.13 -4.40 -1.13
CA VAL A 107 -12.39 -3.73 -0.77
C VAL A 107 -12.47 -3.54 0.75
N HIS A 108 -12.14 -4.58 1.53
CA HIS A 108 -12.01 -4.51 2.98
C HIS A 108 -10.94 -3.49 3.38
N LYS A 109 -9.74 -3.51 2.79
CA LYS A 109 -8.68 -2.50 3.05
C LYS A 109 -9.14 -1.07 2.76
N ARG A 110 -9.93 -0.83 1.71
CA ARG A 110 -10.48 0.50 1.41
C ARG A 110 -11.54 0.92 2.43
N ALA A 111 -12.44 0.02 2.79
CA ALA A 111 -13.46 0.28 3.81
C ALA A 111 -12.82 0.51 5.20
N ASP A 112 -11.81 -0.29 5.55
CA ASP A 112 -11.05 -0.15 6.80
C ASP A 112 -10.24 1.15 6.82
N HIS A 113 -9.65 1.54 5.69
CA HIS A 113 -8.98 2.84 5.56
C HIS A 113 -9.97 3.99 5.71
N GLN A 114 -11.14 3.93 5.08
CA GLN A 114 -12.19 4.93 5.24
C GLN A 114 -12.68 5.02 6.69
N LYS A 115 -12.89 3.89 7.37
CA LYS A 115 -13.22 3.83 8.80
C LYS A 115 -12.10 4.41 9.67
N SER A 116 -10.84 4.17 9.32
CA SER A 116 -9.68 4.74 10.02
C SER A 116 -9.59 6.26 9.84
N GLU A 117 -9.79 6.78 8.63
CA GLU A 117 -9.79 8.22 8.37
C GLU A 117 -10.99 8.92 9.05
N ALA A 118 -12.17 8.31 9.03
CA ALA A 118 -13.33 8.81 9.78
C ALA A 118 -13.05 8.90 11.29
N ASN A 119 -12.45 7.86 11.87
CA ASN A 119 -12.00 7.84 13.27
C ASN A 119 -11.00 8.96 13.58
N LYS A 120 -10.03 9.16 12.69
CA LYS A 120 -8.99 10.18 12.83
C LYS A 120 -9.59 11.58 12.79
N ASN A 121 -10.46 11.87 11.83
CA ASN A 121 -11.12 13.16 11.70
C ASN A 121 -12.03 13.47 12.89
N TYR A 122 -12.83 12.49 13.32
CA TYR A 122 -13.67 12.60 14.51
C TYR A 122 -12.84 12.97 15.75
N LEU A 123 -11.71 12.28 15.98
CA LEU A 123 -10.82 12.57 17.11
C LEU A 123 -10.16 13.94 17.02
N TYR A 124 -9.79 14.42 15.82
CA TYR A 124 -9.25 15.77 15.66
C TYR A 124 -10.27 16.86 16.00
N GLU A 125 -11.50 16.71 15.51
CA GLU A 125 -12.59 17.64 15.81
C GLU A 125 -12.89 17.68 17.31
N LYS A 126 -13.04 16.50 17.94
CA LYS A 126 -13.28 16.42 19.38
C LYS A 126 -12.11 16.94 20.20
N ARG A 127 -10.87 16.70 19.79
CA ARG A 127 -9.69 17.28 20.44
C ARG A 127 -9.69 18.80 20.35
N ALA A 128 -9.97 19.37 19.19
CA ALA A 128 -10.02 20.82 19.01
C ALA A 128 -11.14 21.46 19.86
N ALA A 129 -12.29 20.80 19.97
CA ALA A 129 -13.37 21.24 20.85
C ALA A 129 -12.98 21.14 22.34
N PHE A 130 -12.35 20.03 22.74
CA PHE A 130 -11.89 19.80 24.10
C PHE A 130 -10.81 20.81 24.52
N GLU A 131 -9.87 21.14 23.63
CA GLU A 131 -8.79 22.12 23.89
C GLU A 131 -9.33 23.52 24.20
N LYS A 132 -10.53 23.87 23.73
CA LYS A 132 -11.21 25.14 24.06
C LYS A 132 -11.80 25.14 25.47
N LYS A 133 -12.13 23.98 26.03
CA LYS A 133 -12.71 23.81 27.37
C LYS A 133 -11.66 23.73 28.47
N LEU A 134 -10.42 23.41 28.10
CA LEU A 134 -9.30 23.36 29.03
C LEU A 134 -8.91 24.76 29.51
N SER A 135 -8.73 24.88 30.81
CA SER A 135 -8.14 26.04 31.48
C SER A 135 -6.63 26.14 31.18
N ALA A 136 -6.05 27.33 31.41
CA ALA A 136 -4.62 27.56 31.26
C ALA A 136 -3.73 26.57 32.06
N PRO A 137 -3.97 26.28 33.36
CA PRO A 137 -3.14 25.33 34.10
C PRO A 137 -3.28 23.89 33.58
N GLU A 138 -4.46 23.49 33.08
CA GLU A 138 -4.65 22.17 32.48
C GLU A 138 -3.86 22.03 31.17
N LYS A 139 -3.84 23.08 30.35
CA LYS A 139 -3.03 23.13 29.12
C LYS A 139 -1.55 22.99 29.44
N GLU A 140 -1.06 23.73 30.43
CA GLU A 140 0.33 23.66 30.87
C GLU A 140 0.70 22.25 31.38
N ALA A 141 -0.18 21.60 32.14
CA ALA A 141 0.03 20.23 32.61
C ALA A 141 0.07 19.22 31.46
N ILE A 142 -0.75 19.40 30.42
CA ILE A 142 -0.73 18.57 29.20
C ILE A 142 0.57 18.78 28.42
N ASP A 143 1.04 20.01 28.28
CA ASP A 143 2.29 20.29 27.56
C ASP A 143 3.50 19.72 28.30
N LYS A 144 3.54 19.83 29.63
CA LYS A 144 4.55 19.15 30.46
C LYS A 144 4.51 17.63 30.25
N ALA A 145 3.32 17.04 30.18
CA ALA A 145 3.17 15.60 29.90
C ALA A 145 3.65 15.21 28.49
N ARG A 146 3.41 16.06 27.47
CA ARG A 146 3.90 15.86 26.10
C ARG A 146 5.43 15.90 26.03
N MET A 147 6.08 16.81 26.76
CA MET A 147 7.54 16.96 26.77
C MET A 147 8.28 15.73 27.33
N ILE A 148 7.70 15.05 28.32
CA ILE A 148 8.31 13.87 28.96
C ILE A 148 7.86 12.54 28.35
N LEU A 149 7.02 12.57 27.32
CA LEU A 149 6.47 11.38 26.66
C LEU A 149 7.60 10.55 26.03
N PRO A 150 7.82 9.30 26.46
CA PRO A 150 8.86 8.48 25.88
C PRO A 150 8.59 8.15 24.41
N THR A 151 9.63 8.14 23.59
CA THR A 151 9.55 7.77 22.17
C THR A 151 8.83 6.43 21.97
N GLN A 152 7.95 6.37 20.99
CA GLN A 152 7.22 5.15 20.65
C GLN A 152 8.19 4.10 20.09
N LEU A 153 8.13 2.88 20.64
CA LEU A 153 8.90 1.74 20.14
C LEU A 153 7.98 0.90 19.25
N LYS A 154 8.51 0.40 18.13
CA LYS A 154 7.76 -0.42 17.17
C LYS A 154 8.29 -1.85 17.22
N GLY A 155 7.43 -2.80 17.59
CA GLY A 155 7.76 -4.23 17.61
C GLY A 155 8.40 -4.71 18.91
N LYS A 156 8.35 -6.03 19.13
CA LYS A 156 8.84 -6.69 20.35
C LYS A 156 10.36 -6.54 20.52
N GLU A 157 11.11 -6.68 19.43
CA GLU A 157 12.57 -6.55 19.42
C GLU A 157 13.03 -5.19 19.96
N ALA A 158 12.39 -4.10 19.55
CA ALA A 158 12.72 -2.75 20.05
C ALA A 158 12.41 -2.57 21.55
N HIS A 159 11.47 -3.35 22.09
CA HIS A 159 11.18 -3.36 23.52
C HIS A 159 12.17 -4.21 24.32
N GLU A 160 12.62 -5.33 23.75
CA GLU A 160 13.59 -6.23 24.36
C GLU A 160 15.01 -5.66 24.33
N ALA A 161 15.34 -4.87 23.31
CA ALA A 161 16.63 -4.18 23.17
C ALA A 161 16.86 -3.03 24.18
N LEU A 162 15.86 -2.68 25.00
CA LEU A 162 16.04 -1.66 26.04
C LEU A 162 16.87 -2.21 27.21
N SER A 163 17.81 -1.39 27.70
CA SER A 163 18.47 -1.67 28.98
C SER A 163 17.49 -1.58 30.15
N GLU A 164 17.84 -2.18 31.29
CA GLU A 164 17.03 -2.08 32.50
C GLU A 164 16.92 -0.63 33.00
N GLU A 165 17.97 0.20 32.88
CA GLU A 165 17.85 1.62 33.21
C GLU A 165 16.89 2.35 32.27
N GLN A 166 16.93 2.05 30.96
CA GLN A 166 16.01 2.66 29.99
C GLN A 166 14.55 2.25 30.27
N LYS A 167 14.31 0.99 30.65
CA LYS A 167 12.98 0.53 31.08
C LYS A 167 12.52 1.26 32.34
N ALA A 168 13.41 1.45 33.33
CA ALA A 168 13.12 2.18 34.56
C ALA A 168 12.76 3.65 34.30
N VAL A 169 13.55 4.36 33.50
CA VAL A 169 13.29 5.76 33.11
C VAL A 169 11.95 5.88 32.39
N ARG A 170 11.66 4.99 31.43
CA ARG A 170 10.37 4.98 30.72
C ARG A 170 9.19 4.73 31.67
N LYS A 171 9.35 3.85 32.66
CA LYS A 171 8.33 3.58 33.69
C LYS A 171 8.10 4.81 34.57
N GLU A 172 9.17 5.51 34.95
CA GLU A 172 9.08 6.75 35.74
C GLU A 172 8.39 7.87 34.97
N HIS A 173 8.76 8.09 33.71
CA HIS A 173 8.10 9.07 32.84
C HIS A 173 6.60 8.79 32.72
N ARG A 174 6.20 7.53 32.52
CA ARG A 174 4.78 7.14 32.49
C ARG A 174 4.06 7.45 33.81
N LYS A 175 4.69 7.24 34.96
CA LYS A 175 4.12 7.61 36.27
C LYS A 175 3.93 9.12 36.39
N LYS A 176 4.93 9.91 35.99
CA LYS A 176 4.87 11.39 36.00
C LYS A 176 3.76 11.91 35.08
N ILE A 177 3.65 11.38 33.87
CA ILE A 177 2.56 11.70 32.93
C ILE A 177 1.20 11.38 33.54
N HIS A 178 1.05 10.19 34.13
CA HIS A 178 -0.20 9.80 34.78
C HIS A 178 -0.58 10.77 35.91
N ALA A 179 0.38 11.16 36.76
CA ALA A 179 0.14 12.11 37.84
C ALA A 179 -0.33 13.49 37.32
N LEU A 180 0.26 13.98 36.23
CA LEU A 180 -0.12 15.26 35.60
C LEU A 180 -1.52 15.21 34.98
N LEU A 181 -1.86 14.11 34.30
CA LEU A 181 -3.11 14.01 33.53
C LEU A 181 -4.30 13.51 34.36
N LYS A 182 -4.07 12.79 35.47
CA LYS A 182 -5.14 12.18 36.28
C LYS A 182 -6.19 13.19 36.78
N PRO A 183 -5.84 14.38 37.29
CA PRO A 183 -6.82 15.37 37.71
C PRO A 183 -7.70 15.84 36.54
N ILE A 184 -7.09 16.11 35.39
CA ILE A 184 -7.77 16.55 34.15
C ILE A 184 -8.75 15.47 33.67
N VAL A 185 -8.32 14.21 33.67
CA VAL A 185 -9.19 13.08 33.28
C VAL A 185 -10.36 12.91 34.25
N LYS A 186 -10.16 13.18 35.54
CA LYS A 186 -11.23 13.11 36.55
C LYS A 186 -12.26 14.22 36.35
N GLU A 187 -11.79 15.44 36.12
CA GLU A 187 -12.64 16.62 35.90
C GLU A 187 -13.49 16.46 34.63
N HIS A 188 -12.86 16.06 33.53
CA HIS A 188 -13.51 15.95 32.21
C HIS A 188 -14.03 14.53 31.91
N LYS A 189 -14.22 13.69 32.93
CA LYS A 189 -14.52 12.26 32.76
C LYS A 189 -15.73 12.01 31.86
N LYS A 190 -16.83 12.72 32.08
CA LYS A 190 -18.08 12.54 31.34
C LYS A 190 -17.91 12.84 29.85
N GLU A 191 -17.25 13.94 29.52
CA GLU A 191 -16.97 14.30 28.12
C GLU A 191 -16.02 13.30 27.43
N LEU A 192 -14.99 12.82 28.15
CA LEU A 192 -14.09 11.80 27.62
C LEU A 192 -14.80 10.45 27.39
N GLU A 193 -15.73 10.08 28.26
CA GLU A 193 -16.58 8.89 28.10
C GLU A 193 -17.55 9.03 26.92
N GLU A 194 -18.17 10.21 26.74
CA GLU A 194 -19.03 10.50 25.58
C GLU A 194 -18.25 10.47 24.27
N ILE A 195 -17.03 11.04 24.22
CA ILE A 195 -16.16 10.95 23.04
C ILE A 195 -15.84 9.48 22.74
N ARG A 196 -15.55 8.68 23.78
CA ARG A 196 -15.21 7.26 23.64
C ARG A 196 -16.39 6.42 23.18
N ALA A 197 -17.60 6.68 23.69
CA ALA A 197 -18.80 5.94 23.32
C ALA A 197 -19.22 6.19 21.86
N ASN A 198 -18.93 7.38 21.34
CA ASN A 198 -19.25 7.79 19.98
C ASN A 198 -18.08 7.61 18.99
N LEU A 199 -17.01 6.89 19.38
CA LEU A 199 -15.94 6.54 18.46
C LEU A 199 -16.48 5.62 17.35
N PRO A 200 -16.27 5.95 16.07
CA PRO A 200 -16.60 5.04 14.98
C PRO A 200 -15.96 3.65 15.18
N GLU A 201 -16.66 2.59 14.76
CA GLU A 201 -16.18 1.22 14.91
C GLU A 201 -14.75 1.08 14.36
N ARG A 202 -13.85 0.52 15.18
CA ARG A 202 -12.51 0.18 14.71
C ARG A 202 -12.62 -0.96 13.70
N PRO A 203 -11.89 -0.90 12.57
CA PRO A 203 -11.74 -2.06 11.71
C PRO A 203 -11.16 -3.22 12.53
N LYS A 204 -11.77 -4.41 12.42
CA LYS A 204 -11.27 -5.63 13.07
C LYS A 204 -9.96 -5.98 12.36
N SER A 205 -8.83 -5.86 13.06
CA SER A 205 -7.49 -6.21 12.56
C SER A 205 -7.34 -7.70 12.36
#